data_AF-A0A517RJN7-F1
#
_entry.id   AF-A0A517RJN7-F1
#
_cell.length_a   1.000
_cell.length_b   1.000
_cell.length_c   1.000
_cell.angle_alpha   90.00
_cell.angle_beta   90.00
_cell.angle_gamma   90.00
#
_symmetry.space_group_name_H-M   'P 1'
#
loop_
_entity.id
_entity.type
_entity.pdbx_description
1 polymer ?
#
loop_
_entity_poly.entity_id
_entity_poly.type
_entity_poly.pdbx_seq_one_letter_code
_entity_poly.pdbx_strand_id
1 'polypeptide(L)'
;MMSRRRFLRGAGVTLALPLLECSAKQIDASLTGKSQPGRMLLISNNLGVLPKPFFPKTTGANYQLSPYLQELKEYSQDFTVFSGLSHPACEGGHSTENCFLTGAKHPTSSGFRNTVSLDQYAAEHLGRQTRFSTLNLGVNIDKANRSLSWTRDGVLLPAEDSPSRLFQKMFIQGSDAKVKQRLHQLKRRGSILDAVSESTQKFSKNLGRNDRARLDQYFTSIRELEQRLVTAGEWEQSPKPKTDQEPPKDIVDRALLFEKFEQMLTMATLALQSDSTRIVTLMVDAFATPVFQLKGGEKSSTAYHPLSHHGMRADHLAQLEKADRRQMKLLKQFLQTLASVQGEFGRLLDSTMVLYGSNMGDANTHDNTNLPILLAGGGFRHGQHLAFNRDNNAPLCNLYVSMLQQLGIETDQFGSGHTALTGLKA
;
A
#
# COMPACT_ATOMS: atom_id res chain seq x y z
N MET A 1 30.41 -30.57 33.68
CA MET A 1 31.16 -29.39 34.21
C MET A 1 32.54 -29.35 33.58
N MET A 2 32.74 -28.48 32.58
CA MET A 2 34.06 -28.20 32.00
C MET A 2 34.60 -26.91 32.64
N SER A 3 35.83 -26.94 33.13
CA SER A 3 36.39 -25.94 34.03
C SER A 3 36.78 -24.64 33.31
N ARG A 4 36.59 -23.51 34.01
CA ARG A 4 36.90 -22.12 33.61
C ARG A 4 38.38 -21.85 33.24
N ARG A 5 39.25 -22.86 33.25
CA ARG A 5 40.72 -22.69 33.11
C ARG A 5 41.28 -23.00 31.72
N ARG A 6 40.45 -23.40 30.74
CA ARG A 6 40.87 -23.55 29.32
C ARG A 6 40.42 -22.42 28.40
N PHE A 7 39.63 -21.45 28.88
CA PHE A 7 39.13 -20.35 28.04
C PHE A 7 40.15 -19.21 27.84
N LEU A 8 41.19 -19.12 28.66
CA LEU A 8 42.18 -18.02 28.61
C LEU A 8 43.58 -18.51 28.18
N ARG A 9 43.67 -19.23 27.06
CA ARG A 9 44.95 -19.52 26.37
C ARG A 9 44.91 -19.26 24.85
N GLY A 10 43.98 -18.43 24.38
CA GLY A 10 43.85 -18.05 22.97
C GLY A 10 43.85 -16.54 22.73
N ALA A 11 44.43 -15.73 23.61
CA ALA A 11 44.62 -14.29 23.39
C ALA A 11 45.88 -14.07 22.55
N GLY A 12 45.77 -14.24 21.23
CA GLY A 12 46.88 -14.00 20.31
C GLY A 12 46.47 -14.27 18.87
N VAL A 13 46.14 -13.20 18.15
CA VAL A 13 45.83 -13.16 16.71
C VAL A 13 44.48 -13.78 16.29
N THR A 14 43.41 -13.00 16.40
CA THR A 14 42.20 -13.22 15.59
C THR A 14 42.44 -12.68 14.19
N LEU A 15 42.88 -13.54 13.27
CA LEU A 15 42.63 -13.33 11.84
C LEU A 15 41.10 -13.34 11.66
N ALA A 16 40.54 -12.25 11.12
CA ALA A 16 39.15 -12.19 10.73
C ALA A 16 38.92 -13.19 9.58
N LEU A 17 38.47 -14.39 9.92
CA LEU A 17 38.01 -15.36 8.94
C LEU A 17 36.67 -14.87 8.38
N PRO A 18 36.45 -14.95 7.04
CA PRO A 18 35.13 -14.72 6.46
C PRO A 18 34.13 -15.71 7.06
N LEU A 19 32.96 -15.23 7.45
CA LEU A 19 31.84 -16.08 7.86
C LEU A 19 31.45 -16.97 6.68
N LEU A 20 31.76 -18.26 6.77
CA LEU A 20 31.33 -19.27 5.81
C LEU A 20 29.84 -19.60 6.04
N GLU A 21 29.01 -19.40 5.02
CA GLU A 21 27.54 -19.57 5.01
C GLU A 21 27.07 -21.04 5.05
N CYS A 22 27.86 -21.99 5.55
CA CYS A 22 27.55 -23.41 5.40
C CYS A 22 26.74 -24.04 6.54
N SER A 23 26.15 -23.27 7.46
CA SER A 23 25.35 -23.84 8.57
C SER A 23 24.23 -22.93 9.08
N ALA A 24 23.52 -22.24 8.19
CA ALA A 24 22.27 -21.56 8.54
C ALA A 24 21.13 -22.59 8.78
N LYS A 25 21.17 -23.28 9.92
CA LYS A 25 19.94 -23.78 10.53
C LYS A 25 19.10 -22.55 10.88
N GLN A 26 17.83 -22.54 10.45
CA GLN A 26 16.83 -21.54 10.85
C GLN A 26 16.94 -21.25 12.34
N ILE A 27 17.56 -20.11 12.68
CA ILE A 27 17.49 -19.55 14.01
C ILE A 27 16.19 -18.77 14.01
N ASP A 28 15.27 -19.25 14.85
CA ASP A 28 14.02 -18.60 15.20
C ASP A 28 14.30 -17.12 15.57
N ALA A 29 13.73 -16.19 14.81
CA ALA A 29 13.92 -14.74 14.97
C ALA A 29 13.42 -14.23 16.34
N SER A 30 12.75 -15.08 17.13
CA SER A 30 12.37 -14.80 18.51
C SER A 30 13.55 -14.67 19.48
N LEU A 31 14.75 -15.18 19.15
CA LEU A 31 15.89 -15.21 20.08
C LEU A 31 16.73 -13.93 20.11
N THR A 32 16.59 -13.03 19.14
CA THR A 32 17.35 -11.75 19.08
C THR A 32 16.53 -10.53 19.45
N GLY A 33 15.21 -10.68 19.68
CA GLY A 33 14.31 -9.57 20.00
C GLY A 33 14.15 -8.51 18.90
N LYS A 34 14.75 -8.72 17.73
CA LYS A 34 14.59 -7.87 16.54
C LYS A 34 13.72 -8.62 15.55
N SER A 35 12.48 -8.16 15.36
CA SER A 35 11.62 -8.64 14.26
C SER A 35 11.85 -7.79 13.01
N GLN A 36 11.64 -8.36 11.83
CA GLN A 36 11.67 -7.60 10.59
C GLN A 36 10.65 -6.45 10.66
N PRO A 37 11.00 -5.22 10.22
CA PRO A 37 10.02 -4.14 10.18
C PRO A 37 8.86 -4.52 9.26
N GLY A 38 7.64 -4.43 9.77
CA GLY A 38 6.44 -4.65 8.95
C GLY A 38 6.27 -3.56 7.90
N ARG A 39 5.81 -3.96 6.71
CA ARG A 39 5.60 -3.09 5.55
C ARG A 39 4.24 -3.35 4.92
N MET A 40 3.73 -2.37 4.17
CA MET A 40 2.49 -2.49 3.40
C MET A 40 2.66 -1.97 1.98
N LEU A 41 2.14 -2.72 1.01
CA LEU A 41 1.79 -2.23 -0.31
C LEU A 41 0.28 -2.41 -0.52
N LEU A 42 -0.43 -1.31 -0.73
CA LEU A 42 -1.88 -1.29 -0.89
C LEU A 42 -2.23 -0.92 -2.34
N ILE A 43 -2.66 -1.91 -3.13
CA ILE A 43 -2.99 -1.76 -4.55
C ILE A 43 -4.50 -1.73 -4.73
N SER A 44 -4.99 -0.66 -5.37
CA SER A 44 -6.36 -0.59 -5.88
C SER A 44 -6.33 -0.67 -7.40
N ASN A 45 -6.84 -1.76 -7.94
CA ASN A 45 -7.20 -1.88 -9.35
C ASN A 45 -8.64 -1.37 -9.52
N ASN A 46 -8.82 -0.09 -9.82
CA ASN A 46 -10.18 0.44 -9.97
C ASN A 46 -10.85 -0.18 -11.20
N LEU A 47 -12.19 -0.26 -11.20
CA LEU A 47 -12.98 -1.11 -12.11
C LEU A 47 -12.88 -2.62 -11.88
N GLY A 48 -11.89 -3.08 -11.12
CA GLY A 48 -11.83 -4.45 -10.63
C GLY A 48 -11.45 -5.46 -11.70
N VAL A 49 -11.90 -6.69 -11.50
CA VAL A 49 -11.65 -7.83 -12.38
C VAL A 49 -12.98 -8.53 -12.63
N LEU A 50 -13.06 -9.37 -13.67
CA LEU A 50 -14.24 -10.20 -13.86
C LEU A 50 -14.47 -11.09 -12.61
N PRO A 51 -15.69 -11.11 -12.03
CA PRO A 51 -15.93 -11.85 -10.78
C PRO A 51 -15.75 -13.36 -10.95
N LYS A 52 -16.32 -13.94 -12.03
CA LYS A 52 -16.37 -15.40 -12.22
C LYS A 52 -14.97 -16.04 -12.31
N PRO A 53 -13.99 -15.46 -13.03
CA PRO A 53 -12.64 -16.03 -13.07
C PRO A 53 -11.78 -15.69 -11.84
N PHE A 54 -12.17 -14.73 -11.00
CA PHE A 54 -11.42 -14.33 -9.79
C PHE A 54 -11.77 -15.15 -8.55
N PHE A 55 -13.05 -15.30 -8.21
CA PHE A 55 -13.45 -15.93 -6.94
C PHE A 55 -13.37 -17.47 -7.02
N PRO A 56 -12.72 -18.14 -6.04
CA PRO A 56 -12.79 -19.60 -5.93
C PRO A 56 -14.19 -20.10 -5.60
N LYS A 57 -14.49 -21.34 -6.02
CA LYS A 57 -15.77 -22.00 -5.73
C LYS A 57 -15.77 -22.75 -4.39
N THR A 58 -14.62 -23.25 -3.95
CA THR A 58 -14.45 -23.94 -2.66
C THR A 58 -13.74 -23.04 -1.65
N THR A 59 -13.92 -23.29 -0.36
CA THR A 59 -13.46 -22.43 0.75
C THR A 59 -12.50 -23.19 1.67
N GLY A 60 -11.80 -22.45 2.54
CA GLY A 60 -10.85 -23.01 3.51
C GLY A 60 -9.46 -23.26 2.92
N ALA A 61 -8.66 -24.04 3.64
CA ALA A 61 -7.36 -24.51 3.18
C ALA A 61 -7.53 -25.49 2.00
N ASN A 62 -6.54 -25.57 1.11
CA ASN A 62 -6.56 -26.45 -0.08
C ASN A 62 -7.74 -26.21 -1.04
N TYR A 63 -8.30 -25.01 -1.02
CA TYR A 63 -9.32 -24.60 -1.99
C TYR A 63 -8.80 -24.69 -3.43
N GLN A 64 -9.72 -24.86 -4.38
CA GLN A 64 -9.38 -24.89 -5.78
C GLN A 64 -9.14 -23.46 -6.29
N LEU A 65 -7.92 -23.15 -6.72
CA LEU A 65 -7.61 -21.86 -7.34
C LEU A 65 -8.52 -21.61 -8.55
N SER A 66 -9.13 -20.42 -8.57
CA SER A 66 -9.92 -19.90 -9.69
C SER A 66 -9.03 -19.59 -10.90
N PRO A 67 -9.60 -19.43 -12.12
CA PRO A 67 -8.82 -19.23 -13.34
C PRO A 67 -7.78 -18.10 -13.29
N TYR A 68 -8.05 -17.00 -12.57
CA TYR A 68 -7.08 -15.91 -12.39
C TYR A 68 -6.04 -16.24 -11.33
N LEU A 69 -6.42 -16.86 -10.22
CA LEU A 69 -5.49 -17.25 -9.16
C LEU A 69 -4.53 -18.38 -9.59
N GLN A 70 -4.86 -19.14 -10.64
CA GLN A 70 -3.92 -20.09 -11.24
C GLN A 70 -2.63 -19.42 -11.73
N GLU A 71 -2.68 -18.15 -12.15
CA GLU A 71 -1.48 -17.39 -12.52
C GLU A 71 -0.53 -17.19 -11.32
N LEU A 72 -1.06 -17.26 -10.09
CA LEU A 72 -0.34 -17.11 -8.82
C LEU A 72 -0.03 -18.44 -8.13
N LYS A 73 -0.26 -19.60 -8.79
CA LYS A 73 -0.21 -20.93 -8.14
C LYS A 73 1.05 -21.21 -7.33
N GLU A 74 2.21 -20.76 -7.82
CA GLU A 74 3.52 -20.91 -7.16
C GLU A 74 3.56 -20.25 -5.77
N TYR A 75 2.74 -19.23 -5.55
CA TYR A 75 2.64 -18.46 -4.30
C TYR A 75 1.34 -18.78 -3.53
N SER A 76 0.66 -19.89 -3.84
CA SER A 76 -0.63 -20.23 -3.21
C SER A 76 -0.60 -20.33 -1.69
N GLN A 77 0.56 -20.63 -1.10
CA GLN A 77 0.78 -20.64 0.35
C GLN A 77 1.18 -19.28 0.93
N ASP A 78 1.40 -18.28 0.08
CA ASP A 78 1.83 -16.93 0.46
C ASP A 78 0.69 -15.90 0.34
N PHE A 79 -0.53 -16.31 -0.04
CA PHE A 79 -1.68 -15.42 -0.06
C PHE A 79 -2.98 -16.04 0.46
N THR A 80 -3.92 -15.16 0.79
CA THR A 80 -5.32 -15.46 1.13
C THR A 80 -6.23 -14.64 0.24
N VAL A 81 -7.25 -15.29 -0.32
CA VAL A 81 -8.32 -14.64 -1.09
C VAL A 81 -9.57 -14.58 -0.24
N PHE A 82 -10.38 -13.53 -0.41
CA PHE A 82 -11.57 -13.29 0.39
C PHE A 82 -12.80 -13.14 -0.50
N SER A 83 -13.90 -13.77 -0.09
CA SER A 83 -15.24 -13.51 -0.64
C SER A 83 -16.15 -12.95 0.44
N GLY A 84 -17.12 -12.12 0.07
CA GLY A 84 -18.11 -11.55 0.99
C GLY A 84 -17.57 -10.38 1.82
N LEU A 85 -16.59 -9.63 1.30
CA LEU A 85 -16.10 -8.39 1.91
C LEU A 85 -16.53 -7.17 1.10
N SER A 86 -17.01 -6.12 1.78
CA SER A 86 -17.26 -4.81 1.18
C SER A 86 -17.27 -3.70 2.23
N HIS A 87 -17.37 -2.45 1.80
CA HIS A 87 -17.56 -1.32 2.72
C HIS A 87 -19.06 -1.08 2.96
N PRO A 88 -19.56 -1.20 4.21
CA PRO A 88 -20.95 -0.91 4.52
C PRO A 88 -21.33 0.53 4.18
N ALA A 89 -22.52 0.73 3.60
CA ALA A 89 -23.04 2.05 3.20
C ALA A 89 -22.11 2.83 2.24
N CYS A 90 -21.23 2.15 1.52
CA CYS A 90 -20.38 2.71 0.49
C CYS A 90 -20.88 2.28 -0.89
N GLU A 91 -21.94 2.96 -1.35
CA GLU A 91 -22.60 2.73 -2.63
C GLU A 91 -22.39 3.93 -3.55
N GLY A 92 -22.40 3.71 -4.86
CA GLY A 92 -22.22 4.79 -5.85
C GLY A 92 -21.43 4.42 -7.09
N GLY A 93 -21.27 3.11 -7.37
CA GLY A 93 -20.53 2.63 -8.53
C GLY A 93 -19.07 3.06 -8.47
N HIS A 94 -18.65 3.87 -9.43
CA HIS A 94 -17.25 4.31 -9.55
C HIS A 94 -16.78 5.19 -8.39
N SER A 95 -17.65 6.04 -7.83
CA SER A 95 -17.29 7.00 -6.78
C SER A 95 -16.80 6.36 -5.49
N THR A 96 -17.06 5.06 -5.29
CA THR A 96 -16.58 4.29 -4.13
C THR A 96 -15.07 4.07 -4.13
N GLU A 97 -14.37 4.35 -5.24
CA GLU A 97 -12.90 4.28 -5.30
C GLU A 97 -12.23 5.18 -4.24
N ASN A 98 -12.87 6.32 -3.93
CA ASN A 98 -12.43 7.23 -2.88
C ASN A 98 -12.44 6.60 -1.49
N CYS A 99 -13.26 5.56 -1.28
CA CYS A 99 -13.50 4.94 0.01
C CYS A 99 -12.72 3.64 0.20
N PHE A 100 -11.97 3.17 -0.81
CA PHE A 100 -11.35 1.84 -0.76
C PHE A 100 -10.46 1.67 0.48
N LEU A 101 -9.58 2.63 0.80
CA LEU A 101 -8.72 2.55 1.98
C LEU A 101 -9.28 3.27 3.22
N THR A 102 -10.45 3.91 3.15
CA THR A 102 -11.01 4.70 4.26
C THR A 102 -12.23 4.04 4.90
N GLY A 103 -13.01 3.30 4.11
CA GLY A 103 -14.32 2.79 4.54
C GLY A 103 -15.35 3.88 4.79
N ALA A 104 -15.14 5.10 4.26
CA ALA A 104 -16.07 6.20 4.41
C ALA A 104 -17.44 5.88 3.76
N LYS A 105 -18.51 6.42 4.35
CA LYS A 105 -19.89 6.13 3.94
C LYS A 105 -20.42 7.17 2.97
N HIS A 106 -21.34 6.74 2.11
CA HIS A 106 -22.13 7.58 1.21
C HIS A 106 -21.30 8.51 0.30
N PRO A 107 -20.37 7.99 -0.51
CA PRO A 107 -19.47 8.78 -1.37
C PRO A 107 -20.17 9.68 -2.40
N THR A 108 -21.45 9.45 -2.69
CA THR A 108 -22.26 10.21 -3.64
C THR A 108 -23.17 11.26 -2.99
N SER A 109 -23.16 11.36 -1.66
CA SER A 109 -23.96 12.35 -0.94
C SER A 109 -23.37 13.76 -1.07
N SER A 110 -24.24 14.78 -1.13
CA SER A 110 -23.84 16.19 -1.31
C SER A 110 -22.90 16.73 -0.22
N GLY A 111 -22.96 16.17 0.99
CA GLY A 111 -22.09 16.51 2.12
C GLY A 111 -20.97 15.48 2.36
N PHE A 112 -20.66 14.63 1.39
CA PHE A 112 -19.63 13.61 1.57
C PHE A 112 -18.29 14.24 1.96
N ARG A 113 -17.73 13.74 3.07
CA ARG A 113 -16.39 14.04 3.52
C ARG A 113 -15.70 12.72 3.78
N ASN A 114 -14.51 12.56 3.21
CA ASN A 114 -13.73 11.36 3.44
C ASN A 114 -13.10 11.35 4.85
N THR A 115 -12.50 10.24 5.22
CA THR A 115 -11.80 10.06 6.50
C THR A 115 -10.36 9.63 6.27
N VAL A 116 -9.58 9.49 7.36
CA VAL A 116 -8.21 8.96 7.28
C VAL A 116 -8.19 7.63 6.52
N SER A 117 -7.25 7.48 5.61
CA SER A 117 -7.01 6.22 4.91
C SER A 117 -6.08 5.29 5.69
N LEU A 118 -6.14 4.00 5.41
CA LEU A 118 -5.38 2.95 6.11
C LEU A 118 -3.87 3.25 6.16
N ASP A 119 -3.30 3.69 5.04
CA ASP A 119 -1.89 4.07 4.95
C ASP A 119 -1.53 5.27 5.83
N GLN A 120 -2.38 6.29 5.87
CA GLN A 120 -2.13 7.48 6.68
C GLN A 120 -2.32 7.20 8.17
N TYR A 121 -3.33 6.41 8.52
CA TYR A 121 -3.53 5.95 9.90
C TYR A 121 -2.31 5.14 10.36
N ALA A 122 -1.83 4.19 9.56
CA ALA A 122 -0.65 3.41 9.90
C ALA A 122 0.62 4.28 10.00
N ALA A 123 0.80 5.24 9.08
CA ALA A 123 1.95 6.14 9.10
C ALA A 123 2.00 7.04 10.35
N GLU A 124 0.85 7.49 10.85
CA GLU A 124 0.74 8.26 12.09
C GLU A 124 1.24 7.46 13.30
N HIS A 125 1.02 6.14 13.33
CA HIS A 125 1.43 5.26 14.44
C HIS A 125 2.88 4.77 14.31
N LEU A 126 3.34 4.48 13.09
CA LEU A 126 4.73 4.07 12.86
C LEU A 126 5.72 5.21 13.16
N GLY A 127 5.31 6.46 12.98
CA GLY A 127 6.16 7.62 13.27
C GLY A 127 7.35 7.75 12.29
N ARG A 128 8.50 8.18 12.82
CA ARG A 128 9.63 8.74 12.04
C ARG A 128 10.66 7.70 11.55
N GLN A 129 10.23 6.47 11.33
CA GLN A 129 11.17 5.36 11.13
C GLN A 129 11.81 5.34 9.73
N THR A 130 11.18 6.00 8.75
CA THR A 130 11.69 6.08 7.37
C THR A 130 11.65 7.51 6.84
N ARG A 131 12.43 7.77 5.78
CA ARG A 131 12.53 9.09 5.13
C ARG A 131 11.18 9.60 4.62
N PHE A 132 10.40 8.71 4.04
CA PHE A 132 9.04 9.00 3.60
C PHE A 132 8.07 8.20 4.48
N SER A 133 7.10 8.89 5.08
CA SER A 133 6.06 8.26 5.90
C SER A 133 5.19 7.31 5.07
N THR A 134 4.82 7.76 3.88
CA THR A 134 4.19 6.96 2.82
C THR A 134 4.70 7.38 1.45
N LEU A 135 4.57 6.50 0.46
CA LEU A 135 4.66 6.85 -0.95
C LEU A 135 3.32 6.53 -1.63
N ASN A 136 2.61 7.58 -2.04
CA ASN A 136 1.32 7.46 -2.70
C ASN A 136 1.54 7.50 -4.21
N LEU A 137 1.26 6.39 -4.89
CA LEU A 137 1.61 6.17 -6.28
C LEU A 137 0.37 5.97 -7.14
N GLY A 138 0.50 6.20 -8.45
CA GLY A 138 -0.57 5.91 -9.38
C GLY A 138 -0.13 5.57 -10.79
N VAL A 139 -1.03 4.92 -11.53
CA VAL A 139 -0.87 4.60 -12.94
C VAL A 139 -2.04 5.21 -13.69
N ASN A 140 -1.76 6.00 -14.73
CA ASN A 140 -2.77 6.70 -15.55
C ASN A 140 -3.67 7.67 -14.77
N ILE A 141 -3.31 8.02 -13.54
CA ILE A 141 -4.08 8.91 -12.65
C ILE A 141 -4.09 10.37 -13.11
N ASP A 142 -5.15 11.07 -12.73
CA ASP A 142 -5.16 12.53 -12.69
C ASP A 142 -4.55 13.02 -11.36
N LYS A 143 -3.31 13.54 -11.41
CA LYS A 143 -2.38 13.75 -10.28
C LYS A 143 -2.90 14.64 -9.14
N ALA A 144 -4.00 15.35 -9.33
CA ALA A 144 -4.62 16.20 -8.30
C ALA A 144 -6.01 15.71 -7.84
N ASN A 145 -6.65 14.82 -8.60
CA ASN A 145 -8.05 14.46 -8.41
C ASN A 145 -8.25 12.98 -8.06
N ARG A 146 -7.22 12.14 -8.21
CA ARG A 146 -7.30 10.70 -7.96
C ARG A 146 -6.12 10.19 -7.12
N SER A 147 -6.43 9.58 -5.98
CA SER A 147 -5.50 8.90 -5.08
C SER A 147 -6.28 8.04 -4.08
N LEU A 148 -5.59 7.10 -3.42
CA LEU A 148 -6.17 6.26 -2.36
C LEU A 148 -5.95 6.84 -0.96
N SER A 149 -5.11 7.87 -0.85
CA SER A 149 -4.61 8.36 0.42
C SER A 149 -5.30 9.65 0.84
N TRP A 150 -5.81 9.66 2.07
CA TRP A 150 -6.62 10.73 2.62
C TRP A 150 -6.17 11.07 4.03
N THR A 151 -6.05 12.35 4.33
CA THR A 151 -5.75 12.80 5.70
C THR A 151 -6.92 12.53 6.64
N ARG A 152 -6.68 12.63 7.94
CA ARG A 152 -7.73 12.59 8.98
C ARG A 152 -8.88 13.57 8.75
N ASP A 153 -8.56 14.72 8.15
CA ASP A 153 -9.55 15.73 7.82
C ASP A 153 -10.27 15.49 6.49
N GLY A 154 -10.02 14.36 5.82
CA GLY A 154 -10.66 14.00 4.55
C GLY A 154 -10.10 14.75 3.36
N VAL A 155 -8.85 15.23 3.43
CA VAL A 155 -8.16 15.89 2.32
C VAL A 155 -7.42 14.86 1.49
N LEU A 156 -7.63 14.86 0.17
CA LEU A 156 -6.96 13.98 -0.77
C LEU A 156 -5.45 14.30 -0.80
N LEU A 157 -4.62 13.27 -0.67
CA LEU A 157 -3.18 13.40 -0.85
C LEU A 157 -2.80 13.02 -2.29
N PRO A 158 -2.10 13.90 -3.03
CA PRO A 158 -1.77 13.65 -4.43
C PRO A 158 -0.86 12.43 -4.58
N ALA A 159 -1.06 11.69 -5.66
CA ALA A 159 -0.25 10.53 -6.01
C ALA A 159 0.81 10.87 -7.08
N GLU A 160 1.94 10.20 -7.01
CA GLU A 160 3.06 10.29 -7.95
C GLU A 160 2.95 9.19 -9.01
N ASP A 161 2.94 9.58 -10.29
CA ASP A 161 2.76 8.69 -11.45
C ASP A 161 4.00 8.65 -12.38
N SER A 162 5.09 9.32 -12.01
CA SER A 162 6.36 9.33 -12.74
C SER A 162 7.40 8.47 -11.99
N PRO A 163 7.77 7.30 -12.55
CA PRO A 163 8.82 6.46 -11.99
C PRO A 163 10.17 7.19 -11.89
N SER A 164 10.52 8.02 -12.88
CA SER A 164 11.79 8.75 -12.89
C SER A 164 11.87 9.79 -11.77
N ARG A 165 10.80 10.55 -11.52
CA ARG A 165 10.73 11.48 -10.38
C ARG A 165 10.79 10.75 -9.05
N LEU A 166 10.12 9.61 -8.95
CA LEU A 166 10.16 8.79 -7.74
C LEU A 166 11.56 8.23 -7.47
N PHE A 167 12.23 7.71 -8.49
CA PHE A 167 13.61 7.25 -8.41
C PHE A 167 14.55 8.38 -7.96
N GLN A 168 14.45 9.56 -8.58
CA GLN A 168 15.22 10.73 -8.19
C GLN A 168 14.96 11.14 -6.74
N LYS A 169 13.69 11.09 -6.33
CA LYS A 169 13.27 11.39 -4.95
C LYS A 169 13.90 10.43 -3.95
N MET A 170 14.00 9.14 -4.26
CA MET A 170 14.53 8.11 -3.34
C MET A 170 16.05 8.04 -3.33
N PHE A 171 16.72 8.13 -4.48
CA PHE A 171 18.13 7.74 -4.62
C PHE A 171 19.08 8.88 -5.00
N ILE A 172 18.59 9.95 -5.63
CA ILE A 172 19.47 11.02 -6.12
C ILE A 172 19.61 12.12 -5.06
N GLN A 173 20.81 12.22 -4.48
CA GLN A 173 21.15 13.26 -3.53
C GLN A 173 21.29 14.63 -4.23
N GLY A 174 20.69 15.67 -3.67
CA GLY A 174 20.88 17.03 -4.17
C GLY A 174 22.29 17.54 -3.86
N SER A 175 22.78 18.51 -4.63
CA SER A 175 24.01 19.23 -4.26
C SER A 175 23.85 19.95 -2.92
N ASP A 176 24.95 20.25 -2.23
CA ASP A 176 24.92 20.98 -0.94
C ASP A 176 24.12 22.28 -1.00
N ALA A 177 24.19 22.99 -2.13
CA ALA A 177 23.40 24.19 -2.38
C ALA A 177 21.89 23.89 -2.40
N LYS A 178 21.45 22.80 -3.04
CA LYS A 178 20.05 22.37 -3.08
C LYS A 178 19.56 21.91 -1.70
N VAL A 179 20.39 21.17 -0.96
CA VAL A 179 20.10 20.75 0.43
C VAL A 179 19.90 21.98 1.32
N LYS A 180 20.82 22.96 1.29
CA LYS A 180 20.69 24.22 2.04
C LYS A 180 19.43 24.99 1.66
N GLN A 181 19.11 25.09 0.38
CA GLN A 181 17.88 25.73 -0.09
C GLN A 181 16.63 25.02 0.44
N ARG A 182 16.62 23.68 0.44
CA ARG A 182 15.49 22.89 0.95
C ARG A 182 15.31 23.06 2.45
N LEU A 183 16.39 23.04 3.23
CA LEU A 183 16.37 23.32 4.66
C LEU A 183 15.84 24.73 4.96
N HIS A 184 16.25 25.73 4.17
CA HIS A 184 15.73 27.09 4.32
C HIS A 184 14.22 27.17 4.04
N GLN A 185 13.73 26.47 3.00
CA GLN A 185 12.29 26.39 2.72
C GLN A 185 11.51 25.72 3.85
N LEU A 186 12.03 24.63 4.42
CA LEU A 186 11.40 23.94 5.55
C LEU A 186 11.32 24.84 6.79
N LYS A 187 12.41 25.55 7.12
CA LYS A 187 12.42 26.55 8.21
C LYS A 187 11.37 27.64 7.99
N ARG A 188 11.28 28.20 6.78
CA ARG A 188 10.27 29.22 6.45
C ARG A 188 8.84 28.71 6.62
N ARG A 189 8.57 27.45 6.25
CA ARG A 189 7.26 26.83 6.47
C ARG A 189 6.94 26.66 7.94
N GLY A 190 7.92 26.24 8.75
CA GLY A 190 7.79 26.17 10.22
C GLY A 190 7.36 27.52 10.81
N SER A 191 8.06 28.60 10.46
CA SER A 191 7.71 29.95 10.94
C SER A 191 6.32 30.43 10.53
N ILE A 192 5.81 30.00 9.37
CA ILE A 192 4.44 30.30 8.95
C ILE A 192 3.44 29.55 9.85
N LEU A 193 3.70 28.29 10.17
CA LEU A 193 2.85 27.50 11.06
C LEU A 193 2.85 28.08 12.48
N ASP A 194 4.00 28.52 12.98
CA ASP A 194 4.10 29.19 14.28
C ASP A 194 3.21 30.44 14.33
N ALA A 195 3.25 31.28 13.28
CA ALA A 195 2.44 32.49 13.19
C ALA A 195 0.92 32.19 13.09
N VAL A 196 0.54 31.14 12.36
CA VAL A 196 -0.85 30.67 12.26
C VAL A 196 -1.33 30.10 13.59
N SER A 197 -0.51 29.31 14.27
CA SER A 197 -0.77 28.76 15.60
C SER A 197 -1.00 29.87 16.63
N GLU A 198 -0.11 30.87 16.69
CA GLU A 198 -0.25 32.00 17.62
C GLU A 198 -1.53 32.81 17.36
N SER A 199 -1.83 33.10 16.09
CA SER A 199 -3.03 33.82 15.69
C SER A 199 -4.30 33.06 16.06
N THR A 200 -4.31 31.74 15.85
CA THR A 200 -5.43 30.87 16.18
C THR A 200 -5.63 30.76 17.70
N GLN A 201 -4.55 30.74 18.49
CA GLN A 201 -4.63 30.72 19.96
C GLN A 201 -5.22 32.01 20.53
N LYS A 202 -4.93 33.17 19.92
CA LYS A 202 -5.56 34.43 20.32
C LYS A 202 -7.06 34.41 20.04
N PHE A 203 -7.46 33.84 18.90
CA PHE A 203 -8.86 33.70 18.51
C PHE A 203 -9.65 32.73 19.41
N SER A 204 -9.04 31.61 19.82
CA SER A 204 -9.72 30.58 20.63
C SER A 204 -10.23 31.07 21.99
N LYS A 205 -9.62 32.13 22.54
CA LYS A 205 -10.02 32.76 23.81
C LYS A 205 -11.46 33.30 23.78
N ASN A 206 -11.97 33.63 22.59
CA ASN A 206 -13.28 34.27 22.41
C ASN A 206 -14.39 33.31 21.93
N LEU A 207 -14.11 32.01 21.86
CA LEU A 207 -15.04 31.02 21.29
C LEU A 207 -15.86 30.26 22.31
N GLY A 208 -17.08 29.87 21.90
CA GLY A 208 -17.97 28.97 22.62
C GLY A 208 -17.48 27.52 22.63
N ARG A 209 -18.11 26.68 23.45
CA ARG A 209 -17.64 25.31 23.77
C ARG A 209 -17.54 24.38 22.54
N ASN A 210 -18.47 24.49 21.58
CA ASN A 210 -18.48 23.64 20.38
C ASN A 210 -17.38 24.04 19.37
N ASP A 211 -17.07 25.33 19.27
CA ASP A 211 -16.03 25.82 18.35
C ASP A 211 -14.62 25.52 18.87
N ARG A 212 -14.45 25.43 20.20
CA ARG A 212 -13.18 24.97 20.81
C ARG A 212 -12.81 23.56 20.37
N ALA A 213 -13.76 22.62 20.37
CA ALA A 213 -13.48 21.25 19.93
C ALA A 213 -12.98 21.18 18.48
N ARG A 214 -13.54 22.00 17.58
CA ARG A 214 -13.06 22.11 16.18
C ARG A 214 -11.66 22.71 16.09
N LEU A 215 -11.39 23.76 16.89
CA LEU A 215 -10.06 24.34 16.97
C LEU A 215 -9.01 23.38 17.55
N ASP A 216 -9.38 22.57 18.54
CA ASP A 216 -8.47 21.59 19.14
C ASP A 216 -8.04 20.52 18.11
N GLN A 217 -8.97 20.10 17.24
CA GLN A 217 -8.66 19.24 16.10
C GLN A 217 -7.71 19.95 15.12
N TYR A 218 -7.97 21.23 14.80
CA TYR A 218 -7.10 22.02 13.94
C TYR A 218 -5.68 22.20 14.51
N PHE A 219 -5.54 22.45 15.81
CA PHE A 219 -4.24 22.53 16.48
C PHE A 219 -3.49 21.21 16.46
N THR A 220 -4.19 20.10 16.61
CA THR A 220 -3.60 18.76 16.45
C THR A 220 -3.02 18.60 15.05
N SER A 221 -3.80 18.94 14.00
CA SER A 221 -3.33 18.89 12.61
C SER A 221 -2.11 19.80 12.34
N ILE A 222 -2.05 21.00 12.93
CA ILE A 222 -0.87 21.88 12.81
C ILE A 222 0.36 21.26 13.47
N ARG A 223 0.24 20.75 14.70
CA ARG A 223 1.36 20.13 15.41
C ARG A 223 1.93 18.92 14.65
N GLU A 224 1.05 18.10 14.08
CA GLU A 224 1.48 16.99 13.22
C GLU A 224 2.28 17.48 12.01
N LEU A 225 1.85 18.58 11.38
CA LEU A 225 2.55 19.16 10.24
C LEU A 225 3.91 19.75 10.63
N GLU A 226 4.00 20.45 11.76
CA GLU A 226 5.26 20.95 12.32
C GLU A 226 6.26 19.80 12.55
N GLN A 227 5.80 18.70 13.18
CA GLN A 227 6.63 17.53 13.40
C GLN A 227 7.10 16.92 12.07
N ARG A 228 6.26 16.87 11.03
CA ARG A 228 6.67 16.39 9.70
C ARG A 228 7.74 17.29 9.07
N LEU A 229 7.68 18.61 9.26
CA LEU A 229 8.68 19.54 8.74
C LEU A 229 10.05 19.36 9.42
N VAL A 230 10.07 19.14 10.74
CA VAL A 230 11.32 18.87 11.49
C VAL A 230 12.00 17.61 10.95
N THR A 231 11.25 16.51 10.85
CA THR A 231 11.76 15.22 10.33
C THR A 231 12.23 15.33 8.90
N ALA A 232 11.50 16.06 8.06
CA ALA A 232 11.94 16.31 6.69
C ALA A 232 13.31 17.01 6.66
N GLY A 233 13.58 17.93 7.60
CA GLY A 233 14.87 18.60 7.72
C GLY A 233 16.00 17.69 8.18
N GLU A 234 15.73 16.77 9.12
CA GLU A 234 16.70 15.75 9.57
C GLU A 234 17.06 14.78 8.44
N TRP A 235 16.06 14.30 7.72
CA TRP A 235 16.29 13.42 6.58
C TRP A 235 17.01 14.12 5.43
N GLU A 236 16.70 15.38 5.13
CA GLU A 236 17.36 16.12 4.04
C GLU A 236 18.89 16.20 4.23
N GLN A 237 19.36 16.16 5.48
CA GLN A 237 20.79 16.14 5.83
C GLN A 237 21.39 14.73 5.88
N SER A 238 20.54 13.71 5.95
CA SER A 238 20.96 12.31 5.94
C SER A 238 21.21 11.85 4.50
N PRO A 239 22.19 10.96 4.23
CA PRO A 239 22.38 10.43 2.88
C PRO A 239 21.15 9.63 2.44
N LYS A 240 20.87 9.67 1.14
CA LYS A 240 19.89 8.77 0.51
C LYS A 240 20.48 7.36 0.34
N PRO A 241 19.63 6.32 0.32
CA PRO A 241 20.09 4.98 -0.04
C PRO A 241 20.72 4.98 -1.43
N LYS A 242 21.59 4.00 -1.69
CA LYS A 242 22.18 3.76 -3.00
C LYS A 242 21.50 2.57 -3.68
N THR A 243 21.50 2.56 -5.00
CA THR A 243 21.02 1.45 -5.80
C THR A 243 21.87 1.34 -7.06
N ASP A 244 22.07 0.12 -7.55
CA ASP A 244 22.76 -0.16 -8.81
C ASP A 244 21.79 -0.11 -10.01
N GLN A 245 20.50 0.15 -9.76
CA GLN A 245 19.50 0.30 -10.80
C GLN A 245 19.64 1.65 -11.50
N GLU A 246 19.52 1.65 -12.81
CA GLU A 246 19.48 2.88 -13.59
C GLU A 246 18.14 3.61 -13.40
N PRO A 247 18.13 4.97 -13.46
CA PRO A 247 16.88 5.72 -13.43
C PRO A 247 15.94 5.28 -14.57
N PRO A 248 14.67 4.96 -14.27
CA PRO A 248 13.72 4.53 -15.30
C PRO A 248 13.39 5.70 -16.22
N LYS A 249 13.02 5.38 -17.47
CA LYS A 249 12.40 6.34 -18.40
C LYS A 249 10.88 6.28 -18.25
N ASP A 250 10.25 7.44 -18.12
CA ASP A 250 8.80 7.52 -17.99
C ASP A 250 8.12 7.11 -19.29
N ILE A 251 7.16 6.20 -19.18
CA ILE A 251 6.26 5.86 -20.28
C ILE A 251 5.13 6.89 -20.31
N VAL A 252 5.10 7.72 -21.35
CA VAL A 252 4.09 8.77 -21.54
C VAL A 252 2.79 8.22 -22.13
N ASP A 253 2.90 7.20 -22.99
CA ASP A 253 1.73 6.59 -23.65
C ASP A 253 0.85 5.85 -22.63
N ARG A 254 -0.39 6.35 -22.46
CA ARG A 254 -1.37 5.78 -21.53
C ARG A 254 -1.94 4.44 -22.00
N ALA A 255 -1.79 4.09 -23.28
CA ALA A 255 -2.17 2.78 -23.82
C ALA A 255 -1.30 1.64 -23.29
N LEU A 256 -0.09 1.96 -22.79
CA LEU A 256 0.85 1.04 -22.16
C LEU A 256 0.57 0.91 -20.65
N LEU A 257 -0.70 0.66 -20.30
CA LEU A 257 -1.17 0.58 -18.90
C LEU A 257 -0.33 -0.40 -18.06
N PHE A 258 -0.07 -1.58 -18.61
CA PHE A 258 0.55 -2.68 -17.89
C PHE A 258 2.05 -2.46 -17.68
N GLU A 259 2.74 -1.90 -18.67
CA GLU A 259 4.14 -1.52 -18.58
C GLU A 259 4.33 -0.40 -17.56
N LYS A 260 3.43 0.59 -17.54
CA LYS A 260 3.41 1.63 -16.50
C LYS A 260 3.17 1.04 -15.10
N PHE A 261 2.26 0.06 -14.99
CA PHE A 261 1.99 -0.63 -13.74
C PHE A 261 3.21 -1.42 -13.26
N GLU A 262 3.89 -2.14 -14.16
CA GLU A 262 5.15 -2.83 -13.89
C GLU A 262 6.25 -1.88 -13.40
N GLN A 263 6.41 -0.71 -14.05
CA GLN A 263 7.36 0.32 -13.61
C GLN A 263 7.06 0.80 -12.19
N MET A 264 5.78 0.99 -11.84
CA MET A 264 5.39 1.41 -10.49
C MET A 264 5.58 0.32 -9.44
N LEU A 265 5.31 -0.94 -9.77
CA LEU A 265 5.62 -2.08 -8.90
C LEU A 265 7.14 -2.22 -8.67
N THR A 266 7.94 -1.94 -9.70
CA THR A 266 9.41 -1.91 -9.58
C THR A 266 9.85 -0.80 -8.62
N MET A 267 9.30 0.41 -8.75
CA MET A 267 9.60 1.50 -7.82
C MET A 267 9.14 1.21 -6.38
N ALA A 268 7.96 0.59 -6.21
CA ALA A 268 7.48 0.14 -4.90
C ALA A 268 8.44 -0.87 -4.27
N THR A 269 8.93 -1.84 -5.05
CA THR A 269 9.94 -2.81 -4.60
C THR A 269 11.20 -2.09 -4.11
N LEU A 270 11.74 -1.17 -4.90
CA LEU A 270 12.94 -0.42 -4.53
C LEU A 270 12.72 0.43 -3.26
N ALA A 271 11.54 1.03 -3.11
CA ALA A 271 11.20 1.81 -1.93
C ALA A 271 11.19 0.96 -0.65
N LEU A 272 10.62 -0.25 -0.73
CA LEU A 272 10.52 -1.20 0.38
C LEU A 272 11.87 -1.83 0.71
N GLN A 273 12.62 -2.24 -0.31
CA GLN A 273 13.94 -2.87 -0.17
C GLN A 273 14.98 -1.91 0.41
N SER A 274 14.94 -0.64 0.00
CA SER A 274 15.87 0.39 0.51
C SER A 274 15.43 1.01 1.85
N ASP A 275 14.32 0.56 2.41
CA ASP A 275 13.66 1.16 3.59
C ASP A 275 13.41 2.68 3.44
N SER A 276 13.23 3.15 2.19
CA SER A 276 12.86 4.54 1.90
C SER A 276 11.49 4.87 2.49
N THR A 277 10.59 3.89 2.50
CA THR A 277 9.31 3.92 3.22
C THR A 277 8.89 2.50 3.60
N ARG A 278 8.00 2.38 4.59
CA ARG A 278 7.33 1.12 4.93
C ARG A 278 5.95 0.97 4.32
N ILE A 279 5.38 2.05 3.79
CA ILE A 279 4.00 2.05 3.31
C ILE A 279 3.96 2.66 1.91
N VAL A 280 3.50 1.88 0.96
CA VAL A 280 3.25 2.31 -0.42
C VAL A 280 1.77 2.10 -0.73
N THR A 281 1.12 3.11 -1.32
CA THR A 281 -0.21 2.95 -1.93
C THR A 281 -0.06 3.08 -3.44
N LEU A 282 -0.83 2.30 -4.21
CA LEU A 282 -0.76 2.28 -5.66
C LEU A 282 -2.16 2.19 -6.27
N MET A 283 -2.61 3.28 -6.88
CA MET A 283 -3.84 3.30 -7.65
C MET A 283 -3.58 2.97 -9.11
N VAL A 284 -4.17 1.89 -9.62
CA VAL A 284 -4.19 1.60 -11.06
C VAL A 284 -5.50 2.17 -11.61
N ASP A 285 -5.40 3.28 -12.35
CA ASP A 285 -6.57 4.00 -12.88
C ASP A 285 -6.95 3.52 -14.28
N ALA A 286 -7.68 2.42 -14.33
CA ALA A 286 -8.31 1.89 -15.52
C ALA A 286 -9.40 2.83 -16.07
N PHE A 287 -10.08 3.61 -15.22
CA PHE A 287 -11.18 4.49 -15.66
C PHE A 287 -10.77 5.44 -16.78
N ALA A 288 -9.63 6.11 -16.63
CA ALA A 288 -9.14 7.07 -17.61
C ALA A 288 -8.18 6.46 -18.65
N THR A 289 -8.08 5.13 -18.72
CA THR A 289 -7.19 4.44 -19.65
C THR A 289 -7.83 4.35 -21.04
N PRO A 290 -7.16 4.86 -22.11
CA PRO A 290 -7.67 4.82 -23.48
C PRO A 290 -7.64 3.39 -24.05
N VAL A 291 -7.81 3.25 -25.36
CA VAL A 291 -7.52 1.97 -26.05
C VAL A 291 -6.10 1.53 -25.68
N PHE A 292 -5.98 0.33 -25.11
CA PHE A 292 -4.76 -0.14 -24.46
C PHE A 292 -4.25 -1.42 -25.09
N GLN A 293 -2.97 -1.71 -24.86
CA GLN A 293 -2.32 -2.88 -25.45
C GLN A 293 -2.64 -4.15 -24.67
N LEU A 294 -3.23 -5.11 -25.36
CA LEU A 294 -3.38 -6.49 -24.92
C LEU A 294 -2.13 -7.29 -25.30
N LYS A 295 -2.12 -8.59 -24.99
CA LYS A 295 -0.98 -9.46 -25.28
C LYS A 295 -0.82 -9.66 -26.79
N GLY A 296 0.43 -9.69 -27.28
CA GLY A 296 0.74 -10.09 -28.66
C GLY A 296 0.52 -9.00 -29.71
N GLY A 297 0.53 -7.72 -29.32
CA GLY A 297 0.34 -6.58 -30.22
C GLY A 297 -1.13 -6.27 -30.54
N GLU A 298 -2.07 -7.05 -30.01
CA GLU A 298 -3.50 -6.76 -30.05
C GLU A 298 -3.81 -5.50 -29.21
N LYS A 299 -4.71 -4.66 -29.70
CA LYS A 299 -5.26 -3.52 -28.96
C LYS A 299 -6.69 -3.81 -28.55
N SER A 300 -7.12 -3.23 -27.43
CA SER A 300 -8.52 -3.30 -27.04
C SER A 300 -9.42 -2.62 -28.08
N SER A 301 -10.67 -3.07 -28.21
CA SER A 301 -11.64 -2.49 -29.15
C SER A 301 -12.13 -1.11 -28.70
N THR A 302 -12.02 -0.80 -27.41
CA THR A 302 -12.40 0.49 -26.82
C THR A 302 -11.54 0.78 -25.59
N ALA A 303 -11.72 1.97 -24.99
CA ALA A 303 -11.08 2.34 -23.73
C ALA A 303 -11.48 1.39 -22.58
N TYR A 304 -10.68 1.32 -21.52
CA TYR A 304 -10.92 0.33 -20.46
C TYR A 304 -12.27 0.55 -19.76
N HIS A 305 -12.65 1.79 -19.45
CA HIS A 305 -13.94 2.09 -18.83
C HIS A 305 -15.16 1.57 -19.62
N PRO A 306 -15.37 1.94 -20.90
CA PRO A 306 -16.47 1.36 -21.68
C PRO A 306 -16.31 -0.14 -21.93
N LEU A 307 -15.09 -0.68 -21.92
CA LEU A 307 -14.88 -2.13 -22.00
C LEU A 307 -15.42 -2.85 -20.76
N SER A 308 -15.24 -2.27 -19.57
CA SER A 308 -15.75 -2.81 -18.30
C SER A 308 -17.28 -2.88 -18.23
N HIS A 309 -17.98 -2.03 -19.00
CA HIS A 309 -19.43 -2.11 -19.25
C HIS A 309 -19.73 -3.13 -20.36
N HIS A 310 -19.29 -4.37 -20.15
CA HIS A 310 -19.22 -5.39 -21.20
C HIS A 310 -20.58 -5.86 -21.72
N GLY A 311 -21.69 -5.64 -21.00
CA GLY A 311 -23.04 -5.98 -21.45
C GLY A 311 -23.20 -7.45 -21.82
N MET A 312 -22.46 -8.34 -21.15
CA MET A 312 -22.32 -9.78 -21.47
C MET A 312 -21.82 -10.11 -22.88
N ARG A 313 -21.24 -9.15 -23.60
CA ARG A 313 -20.67 -9.39 -24.94
C ARG A 313 -19.42 -10.26 -24.85
N ALA A 314 -19.38 -11.33 -25.64
CA ALA A 314 -18.31 -12.31 -25.62
C ALA A 314 -16.94 -11.70 -25.99
N ASP A 315 -16.89 -10.77 -26.94
CA ASP A 315 -15.66 -10.11 -27.37
C ASP A 315 -15.10 -9.16 -26.30
N HIS A 316 -15.96 -8.46 -25.57
CA HIS A 316 -15.55 -7.61 -24.44
C HIS A 316 -15.03 -8.46 -23.27
N LEU A 317 -15.78 -9.52 -22.91
CA LEU A 317 -15.39 -10.45 -21.85
C LEU A 317 -14.03 -11.09 -22.14
N ALA A 318 -13.79 -11.52 -23.38
CA ALA A 318 -12.50 -12.10 -23.76
C ALA A 318 -11.33 -11.10 -23.65
N GLN A 319 -11.56 -9.83 -23.98
CA GLN A 319 -10.54 -8.79 -23.83
C GLN A 319 -10.27 -8.42 -22.38
N LEU A 320 -11.32 -8.32 -21.54
CA LEU A 320 -11.18 -8.14 -20.09
C LEU A 320 -10.44 -9.32 -19.47
N GLU A 321 -10.73 -10.56 -19.88
CA GLU A 321 -10.01 -11.73 -19.36
C GLU A 321 -8.50 -11.66 -19.67
N LYS A 322 -8.13 -11.23 -20.88
CA LYS A 322 -6.72 -10.99 -21.25
C LYS A 322 -6.09 -9.90 -20.39
N ALA A 323 -6.83 -8.81 -20.13
CA ALA A 323 -6.37 -7.69 -19.30
C ALA A 323 -6.14 -8.11 -17.84
N ASP A 324 -7.14 -8.75 -17.22
CA ASP A 324 -7.09 -9.22 -15.83
C ASP A 324 -5.96 -10.23 -15.62
N ARG A 325 -5.80 -11.21 -16.54
CA ARG A 325 -4.68 -12.16 -16.49
C ARG A 325 -3.33 -11.47 -16.57
N ARG A 326 -3.21 -10.39 -17.34
CA ARG A 326 -1.96 -9.62 -17.43
C ARG A 326 -1.66 -8.92 -16.10
N GLN A 327 -2.67 -8.37 -15.41
CA GLN A 327 -2.48 -7.83 -14.06
C GLN A 327 -2.09 -8.91 -13.05
N MET A 328 -2.72 -10.10 -13.10
CA MET A 328 -2.33 -11.22 -12.24
C MET A 328 -0.89 -11.67 -12.46
N LYS A 329 -0.41 -11.64 -13.72
CA LYS A 329 0.99 -11.94 -14.04
C LYS A 329 1.96 -10.90 -13.49
N LEU A 330 1.61 -9.61 -13.56
CA LEU A 330 2.40 -8.55 -12.94
C LEU A 330 2.44 -8.70 -11.41
N LEU A 331 1.29 -9.05 -10.80
CA LEU A 331 1.25 -9.35 -9.37
C LEU A 331 2.12 -10.58 -9.04
N LYS A 332 2.07 -11.65 -9.85
CA LYS A 332 2.96 -12.82 -9.72
C LYS A 332 4.43 -12.40 -9.70
N GLN A 333 4.84 -11.62 -10.71
CA GLN A 333 6.23 -11.16 -10.86
C GLN A 333 6.66 -10.29 -9.68
N PHE A 334 5.77 -9.44 -9.17
CA PHE A 334 6.03 -8.64 -7.98
C PHE A 334 6.20 -9.53 -6.73
N LEU A 335 5.30 -10.47 -6.48
CA LEU A 335 5.42 -11.43 -5.36
C LEU A 335 6.71 -12.24 -5.47
N GLN A 336 7.06 -12.68 -6.68
CA GLN A 336 8.32 -13.37 -6.97
C GLN A 336 9.54 -12.52 -6.63
N THR A 337 9.49 -11.23 -6.95
CA THR A 337 10.59 -10.28 -6.65
C THR A 337 10.72 -10.07 -5.15
N LEU A 338 9.62 -9.89 -4.42
CA LEU A 338 9.67 -9.78 -2.95
C LEU A 338 10.12 -11.09 -2.29
N ALA A 339 9.76 -12.24 -2.85
CA ALA A 339 10.17 -13.54 -2.34
C ALA A 339 11.65 -13.84 -2.58
N SER A 340 12.25 -13.31 -3.65
CA SER A 340 13.65 -13.53 -3.98
C SER A 340 14.61 -12.62 -3.21
N VAL A 341 14.16 -11.43 -2.80
CA VAL A 341 14.94 -10.50 -1.96
C VAL A 341 15.00 -11.04 -0.53
N GLN A 342 16.19 -11.47 -0.10
CA GLN A 342 16.45 -11.87 1.28
C GLN A 342 16.84 -10.64 2.12
N GLY A 343 16.12 -10.41 3.21
CA GLY A 343 16.51 -9.50 4.28
C GLY A 343 17.19 -10.24 5.44
N GLU A 344 17.56 -9.50 6.48
CA GLU A 344 18.18 -10.06 7.70
C GLU A 344 17.30 -11.12 8.41
N PHE A 345 15.99 -11.10 8.15
CA PHE A 345 14.99 -11.90 8.87
C PHE A 345 14.18 -12.86 7.99
N GLY A 346 14.55 -13.02 6.70
CA GLY A 346 13.81 -13.85 5.74
C GLY A 346 13.47 -13.11 4.46
N ARG A 347 12.49 -13.61 3.69
CA ARG A 347 12.10 -12.98 2.42
C ARG A 347 11.48 -11.62 2.70
N LEU A 348 11.71 -10.65 1.82
CA LEU A 348 11.04 -9.34 1.94
C LEU A 348 9.50 -9.49 1.91
N LEU A 349 9.00 -10.49 1.16
CA LEU A 349 7.58 -10.86 1.15
C LEU A 349 7.04 -11.21 2.54
N ASP A 350 7.81 -11.90 3.38
CA ASP A 350 7.38 -12.34 4.71
C ASP A 350 7.14 -11.17 5.67
N SER A 351 7.71 -9.99 5.39
CA SER A 351 7.48 -8.76 6.16
C SER A 351 6.64 -7.70 5.44
N THR A 352 6.19 -7.98 4.22
CA THR A 352 5.45 -7.03 3.40
C THR A 352 4.03 -7.55 3.15
N MET A 353 3.04 -6.90 3.76
CA MET A 353 1.64 -7.12 3.43
C MET A 353 1.33 -6.51 2.07
N VAL A 354 0.95 -7.33 1.09
CA VAL A 354 0.53 -6.89 -0.23
C VAL A 354 -0.98 -7.08 -0.33
N LEU A 355 -1.72 -5.98 -0.18
CA LEU A 355 -3.17 -5.96 -0.41
C LEU A 355 -3.42 -5.61 -1.88
N TYR A 356 -4.06 -6.51 -2.61
CA TYR A 356 -4.57 -6.25 -3.95
C TYR A 356 -6.10 -6.30 -3.91
N GLY A 357 -6.76 -5.28 -4.43
CA GLY A 357 -8.20 -5.36 -4.64
C GLY A 357 -8.81 -4.22 -5.42
N SER A 358 -10.13 -4.08 -5.30
CA SER A 358 -10.91 -3.07 -6.01
C SER A 358 -12.07 -2.55 -5.16
N ASN A 359 -12.59 -1.39 -5.55
CA ASN A 359 -13.80 -0.78 -5.00
C ASN A 359 -15.12 -1.32 -5.60
N MET A 360 -15.03 -2.19 -6.60
CA MET A 360 -16.20 -2.83 -7.22
C MET A 360 -16.01 -4.34 -7.31
N GLY A 361 -17.08 -5.07 -6.99
CA GLY A 361 -17.21 -6.50 -7.23
C GLY A 361 -17.37 -6.79 -8.72
N ASP A 362 -18.21 -6.00 -9.41
CA ASP A 362 -18.45 -6.08 -10.85
C ASP A 362 -18.70 -4.68 -11.43
N ALA A 363 -17.80 -4.22 -12.30
CA ALA A 363 -17.93 -2.91 -12.95
C ALA A 363 -19.13 -2.82 -13.90
N ASN A 364 -19.55 -3.92 -14.53
CA ASN A 364 -20.61 -3.92 -15.53
C ASN A 364 -21.98 -3.61 -14.92
N THR A 365 -22.17 -3.97 -13.64
CA THR A 365 -23.41 -3.73 -12.90
C THR A 365 -23.26 -2.67 -11.80
N HIS A 366 -22.09 -2.02 -11.72
CA HIS A 366 -21.73 -1.10 -10.64
C HIS A 366 -21.86 -1.74 -9.25
N ASP A 367 -21.63 -3.04 -9.13
CA ASP A 367 -21.72 -3.76 -7.87
C ASP A 367 -20.57 -3.34 -6.93
N ASN A 368 -20.92 -2.75 -5.78
CA ASN A 368 -19.99 -2.35 -4.73
C ASN A 368 -19.91 -3.38 -3.59
N THR A 369 -20.47 -4.58 -3.79
CA THR A 369 -20.45 -5.70 -2.85
C THR A 369 -19.44 -6.77 -3.30
N ASN A 370 -19.05 -7.68 -2.40
CA ASN A 370 -18.19 -8.83 -2.67
C ASN A 370 -16.95 -8.44 -3.50
N LEU A 371 -16.17 -7.51 -2.94
CA LEU A 371 -15.02 -6.92 -3.59
C LEU A 371 -13.94 -7.99 -3.85
N PRO A 372 -13.22 -7.95 -4.99
CA PRO A 372 -12.14 -8.87 -5.26
C PRO A 372 -10.94 -8.51 -4.39
N ILE A 373 -10.74 -9.20 -3.27
CA ILE A 373 -9.68 -8.91 -2.30
C ILE A 373 -8.71 -10.10 -2.18
N LEU A 374 -7.42 -9.80 -2.26
CA LEU A 374 -6.31 -10.72 -2.00
C LEU A 374 -5.29 -10.05 -1.08
N LEU A 375 -4.85 -10.77 -0.05
CA LEU A 375 -3.76 -10.35 0.84
C LEU A 375 -2.64 -11.38 0.77
N ALA A 376 -1.41 -10.93 0.52
CA ALA A 376 -0.21 -11.77 0.48
C ALA A 376 0.87 -11.26 1.43
N GLY A 377 1.75 -12.18 1.87
CA GLY A 377 2.91 -11.88 2.70
C GLY A 377 2.60 -11.25 4.07
N GLY A 378 3.59 -10.56 4.63
CA GLY A 378 3.43 -9.82 5.89
C GLY A 378 3.27 -10.70 7.13
N GLY A 379 3.66 -11.96 7.05
CA GLY A 379 3.74 -12.87 8.19
C GLY A 379 2.39 -13.45 8.62
N PHE A 380 1.37 -13.38 7.77
CA PHE A 380 0.11 -14.10 8.01
C PHE A 380 0.22 -15.58 7.58
N ARG A 381 -0.56 -16.43 8.25
CA ARG A 381 -0.83 -17.81 7.82
C ARG A 381 -1.82 -17.84 6.67
N HIS A 382 -1.25 -17.88 5.49
CA HIS A 382 -1.93 -17.91 4.19
C HIS A 382 -2.31 -19.34 3.75
N GLY A 383 -2.60 -19.54 2.45
CA GLY A 383 -2.95 -20.86 1.92
C GLY A 383 -4.45 -21.20 1.93
N GLN A 384 -5.31 -20.18 2.05
CA GLN A 384 -6.74 -20.36 2.28
C GLN A 384 -7.62 -19.39 1.48
N HIS A 385 -8.87 -19.78 1.28
CA HIS A 385 -9.95 -18.90 0.84
C HIS A 385 -10.93 -18.68 2.00
N LEU A 386 -11.02 -17.43 2.48
CA LEU A 386 -11.98 -17.04 3.52
C LEU A 386 -13.23 -16.48 2.86
N ALA A 387 -14.33 -17.23 2.94
CA ALA A 387 -15.62 -16.81 2.39
C ALA A 387 -16.58 -16.42 3.50
N PHE A 388 -17.02 -15.17 3.47
CA PHE A 388 -18.05 -14.60 4.32
C PHE A 388 -19.41 -14.62 3.60
N ASN A 389 -20.47 -14.28 4.34
CA ASN A 389 -21.81 -14.21 3.77
C ASN A 389 -21.85 -13.18 2.63
N ARG A 390 -22.37 -13.57 1.45
CA ARG A 390 -22.45 -12.71 0.27
C ARG A 390 -23.71 -11.84 0.22
N ASP A 391 -24.76 -12.24 0.93
CA ASP A 391 -26.01 -11.47 1.06
C ASP A 391 -25.87 -10.39 2.14
N ASN A 392 -24.96 -10.61 3.10
CA ASN A 392 -24.60 -9.66 4.14
C ASN A 392 -23.09 -9.67 4.35
N ASN A 393 -22.38 -8.91 3.51
CA ASN A 393 -20.93 -8.87 3.53
C ASN A 393 -20.38 -8.41 4.88
N ALA A 394 -19.27 -9.01 5.28
CA ALA A 394 -18.49 -8.50 6.39
C ALA A 394 -17.78 -7.19 5.98
N PRO A 395 -17.62 -6.22 6.91
CA PRO A 395 -16.85 -5.01 6.63
C PRO A 395 -15.42 -5.33 6.22
N LEU A 396 -15.00 -4.84 5.05
CA LEU A 396 -13.61 -4.96 4.58
C LEU A 396 -12.63 -4.34 5.59
N CYS A 397 -13.05 -3.31 6.31
CA CYS A 397 -12.26 -2.72 7.38
C CYS A 397 -11.85 -3.69 8.50
N ASN A 398 -12.53 -4.83 8.71
CA ASN A 398 -12.06 -5.86 9.65
C ASN A 398 -10.71 -6.48 9.20
N LEU A 399 -10.50 -6.62 7.88
CA LEU A 399 -9.20 -6.99 7.34
C LEU A 399 -8.15 -5.94 7.67
N TYR A 400 -8.52 -4.65 7.56
CA TYR A 400 -7.63 -3.53 7.85
C TYR A 400 -7.22 -3.48 9.32
N VAL A 401 -8.13 -3.78 10.26
CA VAL A 401 -7.79 -3.96 11.68
C VAL A 401 -6.74 -5.06 11.85
N SER A 402 -6.91 -6.20 11.18
CA SER A 402 -5.94 -7.31 11.22
C SER A 402 -4.57 -6.90 10.70
N MET A 403 -4.53 -6.14 9.60
CA MET A 403 -3.29 -5.61 9.01
C MET A 403 -2.59 -4.62 9.94
N LEU A 404 -3.35 -3.71 10.59
CA LEU A 404 -2.82 -2.76 11.56
C LEU A 404 -2.21 -3.48 12.77
N GLN A 405 -2.92 -4.48 13.31
CA GLN A 405 -2.41 -5.31 14.41
C GLN A 405 -1.14 -6.07 14.02
N GLN A 406 -1.09 -6.63 12.82
CA GLN A 406 0.11 -7.30 12.29
C GLN A 406 1.30 -6.33 12.12
N LEU A 407 1.02 -5.05 11.88
CA LEU A 407 2.03 -3.99 11.83
C LEU A 407 2.52 -3.55 13.21
N GLY A 408 1.96 -4.12 14.30
CA GLY A 408 2.26 -3.74 15.68
C GLY A 408 1.45 -2.54 16.19
N ILE A 409 0.35 -2.19 15.51
CA ILE A 409 -0.55 -1.10 15.93
C ILE A 409 -1.71 -1.71 16.71
N GLU A 410 -1.74 -1.46 18.01
CA GLU A 410 -2.80 -1.92 18.91
C GLU A 410 -4.09 -1.11 18.68
N THR A 411 -4.97 -1.62 17.82
CA THR A 411 -6.32 -1.08 17.60
C THR A 411 -7.32 -2.21 17.40
N ASP A 412 -8.54 -2.04 17.90
CA ASP A 412 -9.69 -2.90 17.66
C ASP A 412 -10.63 -2.36 16.58
N GLN A 413 -10.39 -1.15 16.09
CA GLN A 413 -11.28 -0.47 15.15
C GLN A 413 -10.54 0.33 14.07
N PHE A 414 -11.13 0.36 12.88
CA PHE A 414 -10.72 1.23 11.79
C PHE A 414 -11.91 1.39 10.83
N GLY A 415 -12.23 2.63 10.43
CA GLY A 415 -13.35 2.88 9.51
C GLY A 415 -14.66 2.24 10.00
N SER A 416 -15.19 1.28 9.23
CA SER A 416 -16.40 0.53 9.56
C SER A 416 -16.15 -0.80 10.31
N GLY A 417 -14.90 -1.15 10.57
CA GLY A 417 -14.51 -2.38 11.24
C GLY A 417 -14.31 -2.16 12.74
N HIS A 418 -14.76 -3.13 13.53
CA HIS A 418 -14.71 -3.11 15.00
C HIS A 418 -14.09 -4.39 15.60
N THR A 419 -13.41 -5.16 14.75
CA THR A 419 -12.70 -6.38 15.16
C THR A 419 -11.67 -6.75 14.10
N ALA A 420 -10.65 -7.52 14.50
CA ALA A 420 -9.85 -8.27 13.55
C ALA A 420 -10.73 -9.27 12.77
N LEU A 421 -10.34 -9.56 11.54
CA LEU A 421 -11.04 -10.45 10.64
C LEU A 421 -10.90 -11.90 11.12
N THR A 422 -12.02 -12.56 11.32
CA THR A 422 -12.04 -13.97 11.76
C THR A 422 -11.41 -14.89 10.69
N GLY A 423 -10.58 -15.84 11.13
CA GLY A 423 -9.98 -16.87 10.27
C GLY A 423 -8.63 -16.51 9.68
N LEU A 424 -8.29 -15.21 9.60
CA LEU A 424 -6.95 -14.76 9.22
C LEU A 424 -6.06 -14.72 10.47
N LYS A 425 -4.97 -15.49 10.46
CA LYS A 425 -4.05 -15.59 11.60
C LYS A 425 -2.68 -15.05 11.24
N ALA A 426 -2.03 -14.36 12.17
CA ALA A 426 -0.58 -14.18 12.17
C ALA A 426 0.11 -15.52 12.47
#